data_AF-H1KZ23-F1
#
_entry.id   AF-H1KZ23-F1
#
_cell.length_a   1.000
_cell.length_b   1.000
_cell.length_c   1.000
_cell.angle_alpha   90.00
_cell.angle_beta   90.00
_cell.angle_gamma   90.00
#
_symmetry.space_group_name_H-M   'P 1'
#
loop_
_entity.id
_entity.type
_entity.pdbx_description
1 polymer ?
#
loop_
_entity_poly.entity_id
_entity_poly.type
_entity_poly.pdbx_seq_one_letter_code
_entity_poly.pdbx_strand_id
1 'polypeptide(L)'
;MKKFLCLLIGLLLIANMTLGAKVVNTWIEVKEENPDGTSYKGDHYYVTYIYTQLDNGEVLKQTIKLNDSWGTTIPAPTVPLSYTLPNGLEVKLFEQSGSQTTPLVSLPYTAKLPVGTKLTIKMNDNYRDNNYADGKWDINITEDGLLATYATEGGGFFHNTSFLIYDNKTGNLLWELPFPYKPNNIYWSQGYWYNFTLPYDGSDATVYDGYRDILNTYSPTDAFKNLVKANVSTPIPMGVIVLTIIGILVVIYLQRMKKK
;
A
#
# COMPACT_ATOMS: atom_id res chain seq x y z
N MET A 1 -46.10 -9.52 -2.87
CA MET A 1 -45.60 -8.27 -2.23
C MET A 1 -44.36 -8.49 -1.38
N LYS A 2 -44.38 -9.30 -0.29
CA LYS A 2 -43.19 -9.50 0.57
C LYS A 2 -41.90 -9.91 -0.18
N LYS A 3 -41.96 -10.90 -1.08
CA LYS A 3 -40.80 -11.36 -1.87
C LYS A 3 -40.21 -10.27 -2.80
N PHE A 4 -41.03 -9.36 -3.31
CA PHE A 4 -40.60 -8.27 -4.19
C PHE A 4 -39.96 -7.12 -3.40
N LEU A 5 -40.48 -6.83 -2.22
CA LEU A 5 -39.89 -5.85 -1.31
C LEU A 5 -38.50 -6.30 -0.85
N CYS A 6 -38.32 -7.59 -0.53
CA CYS A 6 -37.00 -8.15 -0.20
C CYS A 6 -35.99 -8.05 -1.34
N LEU A 7 -36.42 -8.24 -2.59
CA LEU A 7 -35.54 -8.19 -3.76
C LEU A 7 -35.12 -6.74 -4.09
N LEU A 8 -36.04 -5.79 -3.94
CA LEU A 8 -35.75 -4.35 -4.06
C LEU A 8 -34.81 -3.87 -2.95
N ILE A 9 -35.05 -4.29 -1.70
CA ILE A 9 -34.17 -4.00 -0.57
C ILE A 9 -32.78 -4.63 -0.79
N GLY A 10 -32.71 -5.86 -1.30
CA GLY A 10 -31.43 -6.51 -1.63
C GLY A 10 -30.65 -5.76 -2.70
N LEU A 11 -31.31 -5.30 -3.77
CA LEU A 11 -30.68 -4.50 -4.82
C LEU A 11 -30.24 -3.12 -4.31
N LEU A 12 -31.03 -2.47 -3.45
CA LEU A 12 -30.67 -1.20 -2.80
C LEU A 12 -29.49 -1.37 -1.82
N LEU A 13 -29.40 -2.51 -1.14
CA LEU A 13 -28.28 -2.84 -0.26
C LEU A 13 -27.00 -3.07 -1.07
N ILE A 14 -27.08 -3.78 -2.20
CA ILE A 14 -25.95 -3.98 -3.12
C ILE A 14 -25.54 -2.64 -3.77
N ALA A 15 -26.51 -1.77 -4.11
CA ALA A 15 -26.27 -0.42 -4.63
C ALA A 15 -25.54 0.50 -3.64
N ASN A 16 -25.74 0.25 -2.33
CA ASN A 16 -25.14 1.02 -1.24
C ASN A 16 -23.88 0.37 -0.66
N MET A 17 -23.38 -0.72 -1.27
CA MET A 17 -22.05 -1.21 -0.94
C MET A 17 -21.05 -0.21 -1.51
N THR A 18 -20.53 0.65 -0.64
CA THR A 18 -19.34 1.44 -0.95
C THR A 18 -18.18 0.46 -1.07
N LEU A 19 -17.84 0.10 -2.30
CA LEU A 19 -16.61 -0.61 -2.58
C LEU A 19 -15.45 0.38 -2.42
N GLY A 20 -14.33 -0.07 -1.88
CA GLY A 20 -13.09 0.67 -1.89
C GLY A 20 -12.58 0.89 -3.31
N ALA A 21 -11.74 1.90 -3.51
CA ALA A 21 -11.04 2.05 -4.78
C ALA A 21 -10.01 0.93 -4.95
N LYS A 22 -9.89 0.42 -6.18
CA LYS A 22 -8.96 -0.65 -6.54
C LYS A 22 -7.70 -0.11 -7.21
N VAL A 23 -6.59 -0.80 -7.03
CA VAL A 23 -5.34 -0.55 -7.75
C VAL A 23 -5.50 -0.94 -9.22
N VAL A 24 -5.28 0.03 -10.12
CA VAL A 24 -5.31 -0.22 -11.58
C VAL A 24 -3.93 -0.12 -12.22
N ASN A 25 -3.04 0.70 -11.66
CA ASN A 25 -1.65 0.77 -12.07
C ASN A 25 -0.75 0.95 -10.85
N THR A 26 0.47 0.45 -10.95
CA THR A 26 1.52 0.69 -9.96
C THR A 26 2.82 0.96 -10.69
N TRP A 27 3.66 1.81 -10.11
CA TRP A 27 5.04 1.97 -10.56
C TRP A 27 5.95 2.29 -9.38
N ILE A 28 7.24 2.08 -9.59
CA ILE A 28 8.28 2.51 -8.66
C ILE A 28 9.13 3.57 -9.32
N GLU A 29 9.65 4.47 -8.49
CA GLU A 29 10.71 5.42 -8.83
C GLU A 29 11.85 5.22 -7.84
N VAL A 30 13.07 5.15 -8.37
CA VAL A 30 14.30 5.15 -7.57
C VAL A 30 15.24 6.19 -8.10
N LYS A 31 15.86 6.93 -7.19
CA LYS A 31 16.80 7.99 -7.52
C LYS A 31 17.74 8.24 -6.37
N GLU A 32 18.85 8.87 -6.69
CA GLU A 32 19.79 9.42 -5.70
C GLU A 32 19.38 10.86 -5.40
N GLU A 33 19.15 11.17 -4.13
CA GLU A 33 18.70 12.48 -3.66
C GLU A 33 19.32 12.81 -2.32
N ASN A 34 19.56 14.10 -2.05
CA ASN A 34 19.90 14.57 -0.71
C ASN A 34 18.76 15.47 -0.19
N PRO A 35 17.69 14.91 0.38
CA PRO A 35 16.53 15.68 0.79
C PRO A 35 16.89 16.65 1.93
N ASP A 36 16.51 17.91 1.79
CA ASP A 36 16.72 18.93 2.83
C ASP A 36 16.02 18.54 4.14
N GLY A 37 16.66 18.84 5.28
CA GLY A 37 16.07 18.63 6.60
C GLY A 37 16.08 17.18 7.11
N THR A 38 16.77 16.27 6.42
CA THR A 38 16.96 14.88 6.84
C THR A 38 18.08 14.73 7.87
N SER A 39 17.94 13.79 8.81
CA SER A 39 18.96 13.49 9.83
C SER A 39 20.10 12.61 9.34
N TYR A 40 19.90 11.86 8.25
CA TYR A 40 20.95 11.01 7.65
C TYR A 40 22.07 11.84 7.02
N LYS A 41 23.32 11.35 7.11
CA LYS A 41 24.54 12.06 6.64
C LYS A 41 25.54 11.14 5.94
N GLY A 42 25.08 10.25 5.06
CA GLY A 42 25.93 9.33 4.31
C GLY A 42 26.02 9.60 2.82
N ASP A 43 27.01 8.96 2.21
CA ASP A 43 27.20 8.95 0.75
C ASP A 43 26.14 8.04 0.10
N HIS A 44 25.72 8.37 -1.12
CA HIS A 44 24.75 7.59 -1.91
C HIS A 44 23.39 7.38 -1.23
N TYR A 45 22.64 8.47 -1.11
CA TYR A 45 21.29 8.48 -0.57
C TYR A 45 20.29 8.13 -1.67
N TYR A 46 20.05 6.83 -1.86
CA TYR A 46 18.96 6.37 -2.71
C TYR A 46 17.62 6.41 -1.99
N VAL A 47 16.59 6.78 -2.74
CA VAL A 47 15.21 6.85 -2.29
C VAL A 47 14.34 5.97 -3.18
N THR A 48 13.49 5.16 -2.56
CA THR A 48 12.44 4.40 -3.24
C THR A 48 11.08 5.03 -2.98
N TYR A 49 10.37 5.37 -4.06
CA TYR A 49 8.95 5.71 -4.02
C TYR A 49 8.14 4.61 -4.69
N ILE A 50 7.08 4.18 -4.01
CA ILE A 50 6.02 3.37 -4.63
C ILE A 50 4.90 4.33 -5.00
N TYR A 51 4.27 4.07 -6.14
CA TYR A 51 3.11 4.82 -6.58
C TYR A 51 2.00 3.87 -6.96
N THR A 52 0.81 4.17 -6.47
CA THR A 52 -0.39 3.41 -6.77
C THR A 52 -1.44 4.32 -7.38
N GLN A 53 -1.88 4.01 -8.61
CA GLN A 53 -3.05 4.64 -9.20
C GLN A 53 -4.28 3.78 -8.91
N LEU A 54 -5.31 4.44 -8.43
CA LEU A 54 -6.60 3.87 -8.09
C LEU A 54 -7.58 3.99 -9.28
N ASP A 55 -8.58 3.11 -9.33
CA ASP A 55 -9.64 3.09 -10.36
C ASP A 55 -10.50 4.35 -10.38
N ASN A 56 -10.55 5.09 -9.28
CA ASN A 56 -11.15 6.42 -9.19
C ASN A 56 -10.28 7.55 -9.78
N GLY A 57 -9.08 7.22 -10.28
CA GLY A 57 -8.15 8.13 -10.94
C GLY A 57 -7.11 8.76 -10.01
N GLU A 58 -7.27 8.63 -8.69
CA GLU A 58 -6.34 9.19 -7.72
C GLU A 58 -5.01 8.44 -7.71
N VAL A 59 -3.93 9.16 -7.40
CA VAL A 59 -2.58 8.60 -7.33
C VAL A 59 -2.01 8.81 -5.94
N LEU A 60 -1.67 7.71 -5.29
CA LEU A 60 -0.99 7.68 -4.01
C LEU A 60 0.52 7.54 -4.23
N LYS A 61 1.31 8.30 -3.49
CA LYS A 61 2.77 8.19 -3.41
C LYS A 61 3.16 7.68 -2.04
N GLN A 62 3.98 6.64 -1.96
CA GLN A 62 4.41 6.09 -0.68
C GLN A 62 5.94 6.09 -0.51
N THR A 63 6.37 6.29 0.73
CA THR A 63 7.77 6.21 1.16
C THR A 63 7.86 5.74 2.60
N ILE A 64 9.05 5.33 3.01
CA ILE A 64 9.36 5.05 4.42
C ILE A 64 9.85 6.33 5.09
N LYS A 65 9.43 6.57 6.33
CA LYS A 65 10.03 7.53 7.27
C LYS A 65 10.87 6.78 8.29
N LEU A 66 11.98 7.37 8.68
CA LEU A 66 12.87 6.90 9.73
C LEU A 66 12.97 7.95 10.84
N ASN A 67 12.78 7.54 12.10
CA ASN A 67 13.05 8.35 13.28
C ASN A 67 14.05 7.61 14.19
N ASP A 68 15.13 8.26 14.57
CA ASP A 68 16.15 7.72 15.47
C ASP A 68 16.69 8.80 16.44
N SER A 69 17.79 8.51 17.13
CA SER A 69 18.43 9.46 18.07
C SER A 69 19.06 10.68 17.39
N TRP A 70 19.29 10.64 16.08
CA TRP A 70 19.83 11.73 15.28
C TRP A 70 18.73 12.59 14.66
N GLY A 71 17.48 12.12 14.66
CA GLY A 71 16.27 12.86 14.35
C GLY A 71 15.40 12.16 13.30
N THR A 72 14.80 12.94 12.40
CA THR A 72 13.83 12.47 11.41
C THR A 72 14.43 12.50 10.00
N THR A 73 14.22 11.42 9.26
CA THR A 73 14.70 11.24 7.89
C THR A 73 13.50 10.86 7.01
N ILE A 74 13.11 11.76 6.10
CA ILE A 74 11.97 11.57 5.18
C ILE A 74 12.36 12.11 3.80
N PRO A 75 12.30 11.29 2.74
CA PRO A 75 12.14 9.84 2.76
C PRO A 75 13.35 9.14 3.41
N ALA A 76 13.17 8.00 4.08
CA ALA A 76 14.29 7.18 4.54
C ALA A 76 15.12 6.65 3.35
N PRO A 77 16.46 6.55 3.49
CA PRO A 77 17.31 6.02 2.43
C PRO A 77 16.97 4.55 2.17
N THR A 78 16.37 4.27 1.02
CA THR A 78 15.85 2.96 0.63
C THR A 78 16.15 2.61 -0.83
N VAL A 79 16.40 1.34 -1.11
CA VAL A 79 16.53 0.79 -2.48
C VAL A 79 15.58 -0.39 -2.67
N PRO A 80 14.98 -0.58 -3.86
CA PRO A 80 14.34 -1.83 -4.22
C PRO A 80 15.41 -2.73 -4.84
N LEU A 81 15.92 -3.71 -4.10
CA LEU A 81 16.94 -4.63 -4.62
C LEU A 81 16.47 -5.34 -5.89
N SER A 82 15.24 -5.84 -5.85
CA SER A 82 14.59 -6.49 -6.97
C SER A 82 13.07 -6.39 -6.87
N TYR A 83 12.41 -6.68 -7.98
CA TYR A 83 11.00 -7.03 -7.99
C TYR A 83 10.74 -8.28 -8.81
N THR A 84 9.77 -9.09 -8.39
CA THR A 84 9.32 -10.29 -9.09
C THR A 84 7.95 -10.04 -9.68
N LEU A 85 7.84 -10.15 -11.00
CA LEU A 85 6.59 -10.01 -11.74
C LEU A 85 5.64 -11.20 -11.45
N PRO A 86 4.33 -11.06 -11.73
CA PRO A 86 3.34 -12.13 -11.52
C PRO A 86 3.65 -13.44 -12.26
N ASN A 87 4.40 -13.37 -13.37
CA ASN A 87 4.87 -14.54 -14.12
C ASN A 87 6.11 -15.21 -13.52
N GLY A 88 6.62 -14.73 -12.38
CA GLY A 88 7.80 -15.25 -11.69
C GLY A 88 9.13 -14.68 -12.16
N LEU A 89 9.15 -13.77 -13.16
CA LEU A 89 10.39 -13.13 -13.60
C LEU A 89 10.89 -12.14 -12.55
N GLU A 90 12.08 -12.38 -12.02
CA GLU A 90 12.78 -11.44 -11.14
C GLU A 90 13.60 -10.44 -11.96
N VAL A 91 13.46 -9.15 -11.64
CA VAL A 91 14.27 -8.05 -12.16
C VAL A 91 15.07 -7.46 -11.02
N LYS A 92 16.40 -7.55 -11.10
CA LYS A 92 17.33 -6.95 -10.13
C LYS A 92 17.67 -5.52 -10.53
N LEU A 93 17.64 -4.61 -9.57
CA LEU A 93 17.94 -3.19 -9.76
C LEU A 93 19.20 -2.76 -9.02
N PHE A 94 19.53 -3.43 -7.92
CA PHE A 94 20.74 -3.19 -7.14
C PHE A 94 21.42 -4.52 -6.82
N GLU A 95 22.75 -4.49 -6.75
CA GLU A 95 23.57 -5.57 -6.24
C GLU A 95 24.08 -5.21 -4.84
N GLN A 96 24.12 -6.19 -3.95
CA GLN A 96 24.80 -6.07 -2.67
C GLN A 96 26.01 -6.99 -2.63
N SER A 97 27.19 -6.41 -2.48
CA SER A 97 28.45 -7.12 -2.36
C SER A 97 29.18 -6.61 -1.12
N GLY A 98 29.29 -7.48 -0.10
CA GLY A 98 29.75 -7.05 1.22
C GLY A 98 28.86 -5.97 1.82
N SER A 99 29.46 -4.86 2.27
CA SER A 99 28.77 -3.69 2.84
C SER A 99 28.46 -2.59 1.80
N GLN A 100 28.42 -2.94 0.51
CA GLN A 100 28.21 -1.98 -0.57
C GLN A 100 26.98 -2.36 -1.39
N THR A 101 26.17 -1.36 -1.73
CA THR A 101 24.94 -1.51 -2.51
C THR A 101 25.04 -0.68 -3.79
N THR A 102 25.18 -1.31 -4.94
CA THR A 102 25.46 -0.61 -6.20
C THR A 102 24.29 -0.75 -7.17
N PRO A 103 23.84 0.34 -7.84
CA PRO A 103 22.79 0.25 -8.84
C PRO A 103 23.26 -0.55 -10.06
N LEU A 104 22.42 -1.49 -10.51
CA LEU A 104 22.58 -2.24 -11.76
C LEU A 104 21.85 -1.56 -12.94
N VAL A 105 21.13 -0.48 -12.66
CA VAL A 105 20.36 0.32 -13.61
C VAL A 105 20.80 1.78 -13.55
N SER A 106 20.59 2.54 -14.62
CA SER A 106 20.80 3.99 -14.58
C SER A 106 19.74 4.67 -13.70
N LEU A 107 20.16 5.60 -12.86
CA LEU A 107 19.27 6.40 -12.01
C LEU A 107 19.06 7.81 -12.60
N PRO A 108 17.86 8.40 -12.51
CA PRO A 108 16.65 7.83 -11.91
C PRO A 108 16.08 6.67 -12.73
N TYR A 109 15.56 5.65 -12.04
CA TYR A 109 14.91 4.49 -12.62
C TYR A 109 13.41 4.54 -12.33
N THR A 110 12.59 4.29 -13.35
CA THR A 110 11.13 4.17 -13.21
C THR A 110 10.64 2.94 -13.96
N ALA A 111 9.78 2.16 -13.31
CA ALA A 111 9.19 0.97 -13.93
C ALA A 111 7.73 0.80 -13.52
N LYS A 112 6.87 0.53 -14.52
CA LYS A 112 5.49 0.08 -14.28
C LYS A 112 5.52 -1.34 -13.76
N LEU A 113 4.76 -1.58 -12.69
CA LEU A 113 4.64 -2.87 -12.03
C LEU A 113 3.18 -3.32 -12.11
N PRO A 114 2.89 -4.49 -12.70
CA PRO A 114 1.54 -5.05 -12.68
C PRO A 114 1.14 -5.46 -11.25
N VAL A 115 -0.16 -5.46 -10.98
CA VAL A 115 -0.72 -6.08 -9.77
C VAL A 115 -0.25 -7.54 -9.65
N GLY A 116 0.07 -7.97 -8.43
CA GLY A 116 0.70 -9.26 -8.15
C GLY A 116 2.23 -9.22 -8.12
N THR A 117 2.85 -8.08 -8.45
CA THR A 117 4.30 -7.90 -8.31
C THR A 117 4.72 -7.91 -6.84
N LYS A 118 5.87 -8.56 -6.57
CA LYS A 118 6.53 -8.55 -5.26
C LYS A 118 7.76 -7.67 -5.32
N LEU A 119 7.87 -6.69 -4.44
CA LEU A 119 8.97 -5.75 -4.30
C LEU A 119 9.81 -6.13 -3.08
N THR A 120 11.13 -6.22 -3.23
CA THR A 120 12.03 -6.35 -2.09
C THR A 120 12.77 -5.02 -1.89
N ILE A 121 12.34 -4.27 -0.88
CA ILE A 121 12.95 -2.98 -0.51
C ILE A 121 13.90 -3.21 0.66
N LYS A 122 15.07 -2.57 0.62
CA LYS A 122 15.99 -2.48 1.75
C LYS A 122 16.25 -1.04 2.17
N MET A 123 16.54 -0.84 3.44
CA MET A 123 16.91 0.46 4.02
C MET A 123 18.40 0.48 4.37
N ASN A 124 19.02 1.63 4.18
CA ASN A 124 20.39 1.91 4.62
C ASN A 124 20.52 1.77 6.14
N ASP A 125 21.67 1.30 6.62
CA ASP A 125 21.98 1.19 8.04
C ASP A 125 22.21 2.51 8.76
N ASN A 126 22.01 3.63 8.05
CA ASN A 126 22.12 4.97 8.56
C ASN A 126 23.55 5.28 9.06
N TYR A 127 24.54 4.45 8.67
CA TYR A 127 25.93 4.52 9.11
C TYR A 127 26.86 5.17 8.08
N ARG A 128 26.51 6.36 7.59
CA ARG A 128 27.35 7.16 6.66
C ARG A 128 28.02 6.36 5.53
N ASP A 129 27.42 5.26 5.11
CA ASP A 129 27.96 4.36 4.11
C ASP A 129 26.84 3.93 3.16
N ASN A 130 27.20 3.12 2.18
CA ASN A 130 26.29 2.62 1.16
C ASN A 130 25.81 1.19 1.48
N ASN A 131 25.57 0.88 2.75
CA ASN A 131 25.15 -0.43 3.20
C ASN A 131 23.64 -0.48 3.49
N TYR A 132 22.87 -1.08 2.57
CA TYR A 132 21.42 -1.25 2.72
C TYR A 132 21.05 -2.54 3.47
N ALA A 133 21.35 -2.59 4.77
CA ALA A 133 21.24 -3.82 5.58
C ALA A 133 20.23 -3.75 6.75
N ASP A 134 19.70 -2.57 7.08
CA ASP A 134 18.97 -2.34 8.34
C ASP A 134 17.46 -2.42 8.23
N GLY A 135 16.93 -2.52 7.02
CA GLY A 135 15.51 -2.78 6.81
C GLY A 135 15.33 -3.68 5.62
N LYS A 136 14.32 -4.55 5.67
CA LYS A 136 13.86 -5.31 4.51
C LYS A 136 12.34 -5.35 4.54
N TRP A 137 11.70 -5.06 3.41
CA TRP A 137 10.26 -5.23 3.21
C TRP A 137 10.04 -6.00 1.91
N ASP A 138 9.41 -7.17 2.01
CA ASP A 138 8.87 -7.88 0.86
C ASP A 138 7.40 -7.48 0.67
N ILE A 139 7.15 -6.48 -0.17
CA ILE A 139 5.85 -5.86 -0.42
C ILE A 139 5.19 -6.48 -1.65
N ASN A 140 4.03 -7.09 -1.48
CA ASN A 140 3.15 -7.54 -2.54
C ASN A 140 2.17 -6.43 -2.90
N ILE A 141 2.10 -6.11 -4.20
CA ILE A 141 1.09 -5.21 -4.75
C ILE A 141 -0.17 -6.03 -5.06
N THR A 142 -1.32 -5.65 -4.52
CA THR A 142 -2.61 -6.31 -4.77
C THR A 142 -3.61 -5.34 -5.40
N GLU A 143 -4.75 -5.85 -5.85
CA GLU A 143 -5.85 -4.97 -6.31
C GLU A 143 -6.41 -4.11 -5.18
N ASP A 144 -6.32 -4.58 -3.94
CA ASP A 144 -7.00 -3.96 -2.79
C ASP A 144 -6.03 -3.14 -1.92
N GLY A 145 -4.74 -3.10 -2.25
CA GLY A 145 -3.74 -2.36 -1.48
C GLY A 145 -2.33 -2.94 -1.53
N LEU A 146 -1.61 -2.80 -0.41
CA LEU A 146 -0.27 -3.32 -0.24
C LEU A 146 -0.22 -4.30 0.94
N LEU A 147 0.54 -5.36 0.79
CA LEU A 147 0.75 -6.38 1.81
C LEU A 147 2.25 -6.64 1.96
N ALA A 148 2.81 -6.53 3.16
CA ALA A 148 4.13 -7.10 3.44
C ALA A 148 3.99 -8.45 4.13
N THR A 149 4.58 -9.48 3.52
CA THR A 149 4.57 -10.87 4.04
C THR A 149 5.81 -11.23 4.84
N TYR A 150 6.79 -10.32 4.85
CA TYR A 150 7.98 -10.40 5.69
C TYR A 150 8.67 -9.03 5.68
N ALA A 151 8.52 -8.29 6.78
CA ALA A 151 9.27 -7.07 7.02
C ALA A 151 10.14 -7.22 8.26
N THR A 152 11.36 -6.71 8.20
CA THR A 152 12.33 -6.78 9.29
C THR A 152 13.07 -5.47 9.42
N GLU A 153 13.36 -5.08 10.65
CA GLU A 153 14.37 -4.07 10.96
C GLU A 153 15.62 -4.80 11.47
N GLY A 154 16.72 -4.65 10.74
CA GLY A 154 18.06 -5.17 11.01
C GLY A 154 18.97 -4.14 11.66
N GLY A 155 20.27 -4.43 11.73
CA GLY A 155 21.28 -3.45 12.14
C GLY A 155 21.60 -3.31 13.61
N GLY A 156 22.57 -2.45 13.90
CA GLY A 156 22.92 -2.00 15.24
C GLY A 156 22.13 -0.75 15.68
N PHE A 157 21.43 -0.09 14.75
CA PHE A 157 20.69 1.14 15.05
C PHE A 157 19.26 0.84 15.51
N PHE A 158 18.79 1.67 16.44
CA PHE A 158 17.44 1.65 16.96
C PHE A 158 16.65 2.75 16.27
N HIS A 159 15.67 2.36 15.48
CA HIS A 159 14.83 3.29 14.76
C HIS A 159 13.36 2.94 14.87
N ASN A 160 12.52 3.95 14.73
CA ASN A 160 11.10 3.78 14.44
C ASN A 160 10.89 4.08 12.97
N THR A 161 10.43 3.09 12.22
CA THR A 161 10.02 3.33 10.84
C THR A 161 8.51 3.38 10.69
N SER A 162 8.06 4.02 9.62
CA SER A 162 6.64 4.08 9.26
C SER A 162 6.49 4.20 7.76
N PHE A 163 5.39 3.68 7.24
CA PHE A 163 5.00 3.86 5.86
C PHE A 163 4.14 5.12 5.74
N LEU A 164 4.63 6.10 4.98
CA LEU A 164 3.93 7.34 4.72
C LEU A 164 3.22 7.25 3.37
N ILE A 165 1.95 7.64 3.34
CA ILE A 165 1.10 7.65 2.15
C ILE A 165 0.68 9.09 1.89
N TYR A 166 1.03 9.60 0.72
CA TYR A 166 0.74 10.95 0.27
C TYR A 166 -0.24 10.93 -0.89
N ASP A 167 -1.05 11.98 -0.98
CA ASP A 167 -1.68 12.36 -2.25
C ASP A 167 -0.58 12.89 -3.16
N ASN A 168 -0.36 12.21 -4.29
CA ASN A 168 0.72 12.57 -5.21
C ASN A 168 0.51 13.96 -5.84
N LYS A 169 -0.74 14.39 -6.04
CA LYS A 169 -1.07 15.67 -6.69
C LYS A 169 -0.85 16.84 -5.75
N THR A 170 -1.28 16.72 -4.49
CA THR A 170 -1.21 17.82 -3.52
C THR A 170 0.04 17.78 -2.65
N GLY A 171 0.71 16.63 -2.56
CA GLY A 171 1.85 16.42 -1.65
C GLY A 171 1.44 16.29 -0.19
N ASN A 172 0.15 16.29 0.12
CA ASN A 172 -0.35 16.18 1.48
C ASN A 172 -0.19 14.75 2.00
N LEU A 173 0.30 14.61 3.24
CA LEU A 173 0.29 13.34 3.94
C LEU A 173 -1.16 12.93 4.22
N LEU A 174 -1.57 11.80 3.67
CA LEU A 174 -2.88 11.23 3.88
C LEU A 174 -2.89 10.29 5.08
N TRP A 175 -1.85 9.48 5.24
CA TRP A 175 -1.82 8.49 6.30
C TRP A 175 -0.38 8.06 6.62
N GLU A 176 -0.13 7.81 7.90
CA GLU A 176 1.10 7.22 8.41
C GLU A 176 0.77 5.89 9.08
N LEU A 177 1.38 4.82 8.59
CA LEU A 177 1.31 3.48 9.18
C LEU A 177 2.61 3.22 9.95
N PRO A 178 2.62 3.33 11.29
CA PRO A 178 3.82 3.05 12.08
C PRO A 178 4.11 1.55 12.10
N PHE A 179 5.40 1.21 12.05
CA PHE A 179 5.85 -0.16 12.24
C PHE A 179 6.26 -0.41 13.70
N PRO A 180 6.27 -1.67 14.16
CA PRO A 180 6.59 -1.95 15.55
C PRO A 180 8.03 -1.52 15.84
N TYR A 181 8.31 -1.10 17.07
CA TYR A 181 9.68 -0.77 17.44
C TYR A 181 10.51 -2.05 17.62
N LYS A 182 11.70 -2.10 17.01
CA LYS A 182 12.69 -3.15 17.25
C LYS A 182 13.26 -3.07 18.67
N PRO A 183 13.11 -4.14 19.50
CA PRO A 183 13.69 -4.17 20.85
C PRO A 183 15.24 -4.14 20.85
N ASN A 184 15.82 -3.60 21.92
CA ASN A 184 17.27 -3.65 22.15
C ASN A 184 17.79 -5.09 22.15
N ASN A 185 18.95 -5.31 21.50
CA ASN A 185 19.68 -6.59 21.43
C ASN A 185 18.98 -7.72 20.67
N ILE A 186 17.94 -7.43 19.86
CA ILE A 186 17.29 -8.41 18.99
C ILE A 186 17.66 -8.11 17.53
N TYR A 187 18.29 -9.07 16.87
CA TYR A 187 18.60 -9.02 15.44
C TYR A 187 17.51 -9.73 14.62
N TRP A 188 17.45 -9.47 13.32
CA TRP A 188 16.55 -10.20 12.40
C TRP A 188 16.79 -11.72 12.46
N SER A 189 18.04 -12.15 12.67
CA SER A 189 18.43 -13.54 12.87
C SER A 189 17.89 -14.16 14.17
N GLN A 190 17.34 -13.34 15.07
CA GLN A 190 16.75 -13.74 16.34
C GLN A 190 15.21 -13.62 16.31
N GLY A 191 14.61 -13.46 15.13
CA GLY A 191 13.16 -13.60 14.94
C GLY A 191 12.36 -12.31 15.09
N TYR A 192 12.98 -11.13 14.99
CA TYR A 192 12.23 -9.88 14.87
C TYR A 192 11.77 -9.66 13.42
N TRP A 193 10.45 -9.72 13.23
CA TRP A 193 9.78 -9.50 11.94
C TRP A 193 8.36 -9.01 12.19
N TYR A 194 7.77 -8.38 11.19
CA TYR A 194 6.36 -8.03 11.18
C TYR A 194 5.77 -8.19 9.78
N ASN A 195 4.46 -8.33 9.73
CA ASN A 195 3.68 -8.29 8.50
C ASN A 195 2.73 -7.11 8.58
N PHE A 196 2.42 -6.49 7.44
CA PHE A 196 1.38 -5.47 7.41
C PHE A 196 0.42 -5.66 6.24
N THR A 197 -0.83 -5.28 6.46
CA THR A 197 -1.84 -5.12 5.42
C THR A 197 -2.26 -3.67 5.41
N LEU A 198 -2.12 -3.00 4.26
CA LEU A 198 -2.55 -1.64 4.02
C LEU A 198 -3.66 -1.66 2.96
N PRO A 199 -4.94 -1.63 3.36
CA PRO A 199 -6.06 -1.68 2.45
C PRO A 199 -6.40 -0.30 1.87
N TYR A 200 -6.88 -0.27 0.63
CA TYR A 200 -7.33 0.94 -0.08
C TYR A 200 -8.85 1.05 -0.15
N ASP A 201 -9.56 0.37 0.74
CA ASP A 201 -11.02 0.51 0.93
C ASP A 201 -11.41 1.45 2.08
N GLY A 202 -10.41 2.03 2.74
CA GLY A 202 -10.58 2.90 3.90
C GLY A 202 -10.91 2.16 5.20
N SER A 203 -10.72 0.83 5.22
CA SER A 203 -10.66 0.03 6.45
C SER A 203 -9.31 0.21 7.15
N ASP A 204 -9.22 -0.34 8.36
CA ASP A 204 -8.02 -0.23 9.17
C ASP A 204 -6.86 -1.06 8.57
N ALA A 205 -5.65 -0.51 8.63
CA ALA A 205 -4.44 -1.27 8.37
C ALA A 205 -4.13 -2.14 9.58
N THR A 206 -3.52 -3.30 9.33
CA THR A 206 -3.07 -4.20 10.39
C THR A 206 -1.57 -4.38 10.32
N VAL A 207 -0.90 -4.38 11.48
CA VAL A 207 0.52 -4.74 11.60
C VAL A 207 0.67 -5.81 12.66
N TYR A 208 1.03 -7.02 12.21
CA TYR A 208 1.32 -8.13 13.10
C TYR A 208 2.80 -8.13 13.47
N ASP A 209 3.10 -7.90 14.74
CA ASP A 209 4.43 -7.99 15.32
C ASP A 209 4.73 -9.44 15.68
N GLY A 210 5.53 -10.10 14.86
CA GLY A 210 5.85 -11.52 15.02
C GLY A 210 6.77 -11.82 16.20
N TYR A 211 7.47 -10.82 16.74
CA TYR A 211 8.28 -10.99 17.94
C TYR A 211 7.44 -10.96 19.21
N ARG A 212 6.47 -10.04 19.27
CA ARG A 212 5.60 -9.88 20.45
C ARG A 212 4.33 -10.72 20.39
N ASP A 213 4.01 -11.30 19.23
CA ASP A 213 2.76 -12.02 18.95
C ASP A 213 1.53 -11.12 19.18
N ILE A 214 1.58 -9.91 18.59
CA ILE A 214 0.52 -8.90 18.74
C ILE A 214 0.09 -8.39 17.37
N LEU A 215 -1.23 -8.34 17.16
CA LEU A 215 -1.84 -7.67 16.03
C LEU A 215 -2.23 -6.23 16.42
N ASN A 216 -1.60 -5.25 15.79
CA ASN A 216 -1.95 -3.84 15.94
C ASN A 216 -2.85 -3.41 14.78
N THR A 217 -3.83 -2.56 15.08
CA THR A 217 -4.77 -2.02 14.10
C THR A 217 -4.66 -0.50 14.08
N TYR A 218 -4.57 0.08 12.88
CA TYR A 218 -4.42 1.51 12.68
C TYR A 218 -5.53 2.00 11.77
N SER A 219 -6.31 2.98 12.22
CA SER A 219 -7.35 3.56 11.38
C SER A 219 -6.78 4.61 10.42
N PRO A 220 -7.23 4.66 9.15
CA PRO A 220 -6.88 5.73 8.25
C PRO A 220 -7.49 7.06 8.69
N THR A 221 -6.85 8.14 8.27
CA THR A 221 -7.40 9.49 8.40
C THR A 221 -8.66 9.66 7.55
N ASP A 222 -9.48 10.65 7.89
CA ASP A 222 -10.66 10.98 7.08
C ASP A 222 -10.27 11.45 5.66
N ALA A 223 -9.13 12.12 5.51
CA ALA A 223 -8.62 12.53 4.20
C ALA A 223 -8.35 11.32 3.31
N PHE A 224 -7.68 10.28 3.85
CA PHE A 224 -7.45 9.04 3.12
C PHE A 224 -8.77 8.32 2.80
N LYS A 225 -9.66 8.15 3.80
CA LYS A 225 -10.97 7.49 3.62
C LYS A 225 -11.81 8.17 2.55
N ASN A 226 -11.85 9.50 2.56
CA ASN A 226 -12.60 10.27 1.58
C ASN A 226 -12.00 10.12 0.18
N LEU A 227 -10.67 10.13 0.07
CA LEU A 227 -9.98 9.99 -1.21
C LEU A 227 -10.23 8.61 -1.84
N VAL A 228 -10.12 7.52 -1.08
CA VAL A 228 -10.30 6.16 -1.62
C VAL A 228 -11.77 5.75 -1.81
N LYS A 229 -12.70 6.50 -1.22
CA LYS A 229 -14.15 6.30 -1.43
C LYS A 229 -14.74 7.29 -2.44
N ALA A 230 -14.00 8.34 -2.80
CA ALA A 230 -14.42 9.27 -3.83
C ALA A 230 -14.61 8.50 -5.15
N ASN A 231 -15.74 8.72 -5.80
CA ASN A 231 -16.10 8.19 -7.12
C ASN A 231 -16.29 6.67 -7.26
N VAL A 232 -16.23 5.85 -6.19
CA VAL A 232 -16.66 4.43 -6.25
C VAL A 232 -18.18 4.27 -6.18
N SER A 233 -18.92 5.39 -6.17
CA SER A 233 -20.32 5.39 -6.57
C SER A 233 -20.42 5.11 -8.07
N THR A 234 -20.20 3.87 -8.51
CA THR A 234 -20.78 3.44 -9.78
C THR A 234 -22.28 3.63 -9.61
N PRO A 235 -22.93 4.58 -10.30
CA PRO A 235 -24.38 4.57 -10.36
C PRO A 235 -24.71 3.20 -10.96
N ILE A 236 -25.57 2.41 -10.32
CA ILE A 236 -26.17 1.29 -11.03
C ILE A 236 -26.65 1.88 -12.36
N PRO A 237 -26.23 1.35 -13.52
CA PRO A 237 -26.62 1.93 -14.79
C PRO A 237 -28.13 2.09 -14.76
N MET A 238 -28.65 3.31 -14.97
CA MET A 238 -30.09 3.59 -14.87
C MET A 238 -30.92 2.57 -15.67
N GLY A 239 -30.36 2.03 -16.76
CA GLY A 239 -30.94 0.91 -17.51
C GLY A 239 -31.24 -0.35 -16.68
N VAL A 240 -30.36 -0.75 -15.76
CA VAL A 240 -30.59 -1.90 -14.86
C VAL A 240 -31.71 -1.61 -13.87
N ILE A 241 -31.76 -0.40 -13.30
CA ILE A 241 -32.85 0.01 -12.40
C ILE A 241 -34.18 0.01 -13.16
N VAL A 242 -34.22 0.63 -14.34
CA VAL A 242 -35.41 0.72 -15.20
C VAL A 242 -35.89 -0.66 -15.65
N LEU A 243 -34.98 -1.53 -16.12
CA LEU A 243 -35.33 -2.90 -16.53
C LEU A 243 -35.87 -3.72 -15.36
N THR A 244 -35.32 -3.53 -14.16
CA THR A 244 -35.81 -4.22 -12.96
C THR A 244 -37.21 -3.74 -12.59
N ILE A 245 -37.47 -2.43 -12.63
CA ILE A 245 -38.81 -1.85 -12.35
C ILE A 245 -39.83 -2.34 -13.38
N ILE A 246 -39.48 -2.31 -14.68
CA ILE A 246 -40.35 -2.80 -15.76
C ILE A 246 -40.65 -4.29 -15.56
N GLY A 247 -39.64 -5.11 -15.26
CA GLY A 247 -39.81 -6.53 -14.97
C GLY A 247 -40.76 -6.78 -13.81
N ILE A 248 -40.65 -6.00 -12.72
CA ILE A 248 -41.55 -6.06 -11.57
C ILE A 248 -42.99 -5.72 -11.97
N LEU A 249 -43.19 -4.64 -12.73
CA LEU A 249 -44.52 -4.21 -13.19
C LEU A 249 -45.19 -5.25 -14.10
N VAL A 250 -44.42 -5.86 -15.00
CA VAL A 250 -44.89 -6.94 -15.90
C VAL A 250 -45.31 -8.17 -15.10
N VAL A 251 -44.53 -8.60 -14.10
CA VAL A 251 -44.91 -9.75 -13.27
C VAL A 251 -46.16 -9.46 -12.45
N ILE A 252 -46.31 -8.25 -11.90
CA ILE A 252 -47.53 -7.85 -11.18
C ILE A 252 -48.76 -7.87 -12.13
N TYR A 253 -48.61 -7.35 -13.34
CA TYR A 253 -49.65 -7.36 -14.36
C TYR A 253 -50.07 -8.79 -14.73
N LEU A 254 -49.10 -9.67 -15.04
CA LEU A 254 -49.36 -11.07 -15.38
C LEU A 254 -50.01 -11.86 -14.24
N GLN A 255 -49.63 -11.61 -12.99
CA GLN A 255 -50.26 -12.24 -11.82
C GLN A 255 -51.71 -11.79 -11.60
N ARG A 256 -52.05 -10.54 -11.95
CA ARG A 256 -53.45 -10.05 -11.91
C ARG A 256 -54.29 -10.63 -13.03
N MET A 257 -53.71 -10.84 -14.21
CA MET A 257 -54.40 -11.45 -15.36
C MET A 257 -54.73 -12.92 -15.14
N LYS A 258 -53.87 -13.70 -14.44
CA LYS A 258 -54.16 -15.11 -14.09
C LYS A 258 -55.22 -15.31 -13.00
N LYS A 259 -55.69 -14.24 -12.34
CA LYS A 259 -56.71 -14.28 -11.28
C LYS A 259 -58.11 -13.83 -11.77
N LYS A 260 -58.23 -13.49 -13.05
CA LYS A 260 -59.52 -13.35 -13.75
C LYS A 260 -59.78 -14.63 -14.53
#